data_AF-A0A521EAD2-F1
#
_entry.id   AF-A0A521EAD2-F1
#
_cell.length_a   1.000
_cell.length_b   1.000
_cell.length_c   1.000
_cell.angle_alpha   90.00
_cell.angle_beta   90.00
_cell.angle_gamma   90.00
#
_symmetry.space_group_name_H-M   'P 1'
#
loop_
_entity.id
_entity.type
_entity.pdbx_description
1 polymer ?
#
loop_
_entity_poly.entity_id
_entity_poly.type
_entity_poly.pdbx_seq_one_letter_code
_entity_poly.pdbx_strand_id
1 'polypeptide(L)'
;MKKVYLSFLITLIWGAAASTGFAQVKPAGNPALNKYQDSLFRYTQTMFTATGNIQRFEQNAKFIKMLVTALKTPGSYTYGFDSLRTISIISSPDRSFRIFSWYIPTEEGTYRFFGTIQMATADGKLKLYPLIDDTEHFTDNNQITTNRQWYGARYYEIIPLMAGGQKTCYALLGWKGNNIKTSKKVIDILSFDENAATFGKPIFEGPKNTPVKNRIVFEYNRQNTMTLRLDKKEQLIAFDHLAPIDSTMTGNFEYYASDSSFDAYRLVGNKLKLIENIELNNDPNDLDELYIDPKRKDIPVTKKF
;
A
#
# COMPACT_ATOMS: atom_id res chain seq x y z
N MET A 1 48.60 -63.67 -22.59
CA MET A 1 47.35 -63.31 -21.89
C MET A 1 47.67 -62.84 -20.48
N LYS A 2 47.75 -61.53 -20.25
CA LYS A 2 47.75 -60.91 -18.91
C LYS A 2 47.01 -59.56 -19.05
N LYS A 3 45.86 -59.45 -18.39
CA LYS A 3 45.05 -58.23 -18.32
C LYS A 3 45.72 -57.26 -17.34
N VAL A 4 45.96 -56.03 -17.77
CA VAL A 4 46.37 -54.92 -16.90
C VAL A 4 45.13 -54.05 -16.71
N TYR A 5 44.74 -53.85 -15.45
CA TYR A 5 43.64 -52.98 -15.05
C TYR A 5 44.15 -51.53 -15.07
N LEU A 6 43.47 -50.68 -15.84
CA LEU A 6 43.73 -49.23 -15.89
C LEU A 6 42.76 -48.53 -14.94
N SER A 7 43.28 -48.03 -13.82
CA SER A 7 42.54 -47.23 -12.85
C SER A 7 42.18 -45.87 -13.45
N PHE A 8 40.88 -45.55 -13.53
CA PHE A 8 40.38 -44.21 -13.85
C PHE A 8 40.26 -43.40 -12.55
N LEU A 9 41.10 -42.37 -12.41
CA LEU A 9 40.99 -41.37 -11.36
C LEU A 9 40.11 -40.22 -11.90
N ILE A 10 38.89 -40.10 -11.40
CA ILE A 10 37.99 -38.98 -11.71
C ILE A 10 38.31 -37.84 -10.74
N THR A 11 39.04 -36.83 -11.19
CA THR A 11 39.22 -35.57 -10.46
C THR A 11 38.01 -34.67 -10.67
N LEU A 12 37.21 -34.52 -9.61
CA LEU A 12 36.06 -33.63 -9.52
C LEU A 12 36.57 -32.18 -9.33
N ILE A 13 36.42 -31.33 -10.35
CA ILE A 13 36.73 -29.89 -10.26
C ILE A 13 35.56 -29.20 -9.55
N TRP A 14 35.79 -28.74 -8.32
CA TRP A 14 34.86 -27.89 -7.59
C TRP A 14 34.96 -26.46 -8.10
N GLY A 15 34.03 -26.05 -8.96
CA GLY A 15 33.87 -24.66 -9.38
C GLY A 15 33.21 -23.85 -8.26
N ALA A 16 33.97 -22.95 -7.64
CA ALA A 16 33.44 -21.95 -6.73
C ALA A 16 32.56 -20.96 -7.51
N ALA A 17 31.24 -21.12 -7.42
CA ALA A 17 30.29 -20.11 -7.87
C ALA A 17 30.31 -18.95 -6.88
N ALA A 18 31.07 -17.90 -7.21
CA ALA A 18 30.97 -16.61 -6.52
C ALA A 18 29.59 -16.01 -6.83
N SER A 19 28.64 -16.18 -5.92
CA SER A 19 27.40 -15.42 -5.94
C SER A 19 27.73 -13.94 -5.70
N THR A 20 27.70 -13.13 -6.76
CA THR A 20 27.66 -11.68 -6.61
C THR A 20 26.33 -11.33 -5.97
N GLY A 21 26.31 -11.23 -4.64
CA GLY A 21 25.23 -10.58 -3.93
C GLY A 21 25.14 -9.15 -4.44
N PHE A 22 24.02 -8.80 -5.07
CA PHE A 22 23.67 -7.40 -5.27
C PHE A 22 23.37 -6.80 -3.89
N ALA A 23 24.42 -6.35 -3.19
CA ALA A 23 24.25 -5.43 -2.10
C ALA A 23 23.50 -4.21 -2.65
N GLN A 24 22.34 -3.88 -2.07
CA GLN A 24 21.71 -2.59 -2.31
C GLN A 24 22.68 -1.52 -1.84
N VAL A 25 23.46 -0.96 -2.77
CA VAL A 25 24.19 0.27 -2.54
C VAL A 25 23.13 1.32 -2.26
N LYS A 26 22.94 1.69 -0.98
CA LYS A 26 22.25 2.93 -0.63
C LYS A 26 22.89 4.01 -1.49
N PRO A 27 22.15 4.69 -2.39
CA PRO A 27 22.73 5.75 -3.18
C PRO A 27 23.37 6.73 -2.20
N ALA A 28 24.64 7.08 -2.41
CA ALA A 28 25.29 8.12 -1.64
C ALA A 28 24.34 9.33 -1.59
N GLY A 29 23.82 9.64 -0.41
CA GLY A 29 22.63 10.48 -0.27
C GLY A 29 22.88 11.84 -0.92
N ASN A 30 21.99 12.25 -1.83
CA ASN A 30 22.07 13.57 -2.46
C ASN A 30 22.01 14.64 -1.35
N PRO A 31 23.09 15.43 -1.12
CA PRO A 31 23.15 16.33 0.02
C PRO A 31 22.04 17.39 0.04
N ALA A 32 21.54 17.79 -1.13
CA ALA A 32 20.40 18.71 -1.23
C ALA A 32 19.11 18.03 -0.76
N LEU A 33 18.86 16.79 -1.20
CA LEU A 33 17.68 16.02 -0.78
C LEU A 33 17.68 15.72 0.72
N ASN A 34 18.85 15.49 1.33
CA ASN A 34 18.96 15.35 2.78
C ASN A 34 18.49 16.62 3.52
N LYS A 35 18.94 17.80 3.10
CA LYS A 35 18.49 19.09 3.68
C LYS A 35 16.99 19.32 3.51
N TYR A 36 16.44 18.94 2.35
CA TYR A 36 15.01 19.02 2.13
C TYR A 36 14.24 18.03 3.02
N GLN A 37 14.72 16.79 3.16
CA GLN A 37 14.13 15.79 4.04
C GLN A 37 14.08 16.27 5.50
N ASP A 38 15.15 16.89 6.01
CA ASP A 38 15.17 17.42 7.38
C ASP A 38 14.11 18.51 7.58
N SER A 39 13.93 19.36 6.56
CA SER A 39 12.93 20.43 6.59
C SER A 39 11.51 19.86 6.50
N LEU A 40 11.28 18.91 5.60
CA LEU A 40 10.03 18.18 5.47
C LEU A 40 9.65 17.47 6.77
N PHE A 41 10.61 16.78 7.40
CA PHE A 41 10.41 16.09 8.66
C PHE A 41 9.94 17.05 9.75
N ARG A 42 10.60 18.20 9.93
CA ARG A 42 10.17 19.22 10.90
C ARG A 42 8.73 19.69 10.64
N TYR A 43 8.37 19.96 9.39
CA TYR A 43 6.99 20.35 9.06
C TYR A 43 5.99 19.23 9.40
N THR A 44 6.31 17.97 9.13
CA THR A 44 5.44 16.86 9.50
C THR A 44 5.28 16.72 11.02
N GLN A 45 6.34 16.91 11.80
CA GLN A 45 6.25 16.88 13.26
C GLN A 45 5.26 17.95 13.75
N THR A 46 5.46 19.21 13.35
CA THR A 46 4.56 20.30 13.76
C THR A 46 3.13 20.10 13.25
N MET A 47 2.96 19.58 12.03
CA MET A 47 1.64 19.29 11.45
C MET A 47 0.84 18.30 12.31
N PHE A 48 1.46 17.24 12.83
CA PHE A 48 0.75 16.22 13.61
C PHE A 48 0.70 16.51 15.12
N THR A 49 1.55 17.39 15.65
CA THR A 49 1.50 17.82 17.06
C THR A 49 0.68 19.09 17.30
N ALA A 50 0.34 19.84 16.23
CA ALA A 50 -0.47 21.06 16.33
C ALA A 50 -1.88 20.76 16.87
N THR A 51 -2.37 21.66 17.73
CA THR A 51 -3.67 21.52 18.38
C THR A 51 -4.84 21.96 17.49
N GLY A 52 -4.67 23.04 16.71
CA GLY A 52 -5.73 23.63 15.90
C GLY A 52 -5.58 23.44 14.39
N ASN A 53 -6.71 23.44 13.67
CA ASN A 53 -6.78 23.26 12.22
C ASN A 53 -5.91 24.28 11.46
N ILE A 54 -5.96 25.56 11.83
CA ILE A 54 -5.19 26.64 11.17
C ILE A 54 -3.71 26.29 11.10
N GLN A 55 -3.10 25.95 12.25
CA GLN A 55 -1.68 25.62 12.31
C GLN A 55 -1.35 24.35 11.51
N ARG A 56 -2.22 23.32 11.56
CA ARG A 56 -2.03 22.09 10.77
C ARG A 56 -1.97 22.38 9.27
N PHE A 57 -2.93 23.14 8.75
CA PHE A 57 -3.00 23.47 7.33
C PHE A 57 -1.90 24.44 6.88
N GLU A 58 -1.48 25.38 7.72
CA GLU A 58 -0.31 26.24 7.45
C GLU A 58 0.99 25.44 7.31
N GLN A 59 1.24 24.49 8.22
CA GLN A 59 2.42 23.63 8.13
C GLN A 59 2.34 22.70 6.93
N ASN A 60 1.15 22.22 6.58
CA ASN A 60 0.95 21.44 5.37
C ASN A 60 1.22 22.23 4.09
N ALA A 61 0.80 23.50 4.01
CA ALA A 61 1.13 24.36 2.88
C ALA A 61 2.66 24.53 2.73
N LYS A 62 3.37 24.73 3.84
CA LYS A 62 4.85 24.78 3.87
C LYS A 62 5.47 23.45 3.44
N PHE A 63 4.93 22.32 3.94
CA PHE A 63 5.34 20.97 3.57
C PHE A 63 5.18 20.72 2.07
N ILE A 64 4.01 21.00 1.48
CA ILE A 64 3.74 20.81 0.05
C ILE A 64 4.73 21.61 -0.80
N LYS A 65 4.94 22.90 -0.48
CA LYS A 65 5.89 23.75 -1.20
C LYS A 65 7.32 23.20 -1.14
N MET A 66 7.73 22.73 0.03
CA MET A 66 9.04 22.12 0.23
C MET A 66 9.16 20.78 -0.51
N LEU A 67 8.11 19.97 -0.51
CA LEU A 67 8.10 18.65 -1.14
C LEU A 67 8.25 18.82 -2.65
N VAL A 68 7.46 19.69 -3.27
CA VAL A 68 7.58 20.00 -4.70
C VAL A 68 8.99 20.51 -5.05
N THR A 69 9.60 21.31 -4.17
CA THR A 69 10.99 21.78 -4.36
C THR A 69 11.98 20.62 -4.31
N ALA A 70 11.86 19.73 -3.33
CA ALA A 70 12.66 18.51 -3.24
C ALA A 70 12.51 17.64 -4.51
N LEU A 71 11.28 17.42 -4.96
CA LEU A 71 10.99 16.55 -6.10
C LEU A 71 11.54 17.10 -7.43
N LYS A 72 11.78 18.40 -7.55
CA LYS A 72 12.48 19.00 -8.71
C LYS A 72 13.97 18.67 -8.76
N THR A 73 14.56 18.18 -7.67
CA THR A 73 15.98 17.85 -7.62
C THR A 73 16.26 16.59 -8.44
N PRO A 74 17.29 16.56 -9.30
CA PRO A 74 17.68 15.35 -10.02
C PRO A 74 17.95 14.18 -9.06
N GLY A 75 17.47 13.00 -9.45
CA GLY A 75 17.54 11.79 -8.60
C GLY A 75 16.52 11.75 -7.47
N SER A 76 15.57 12.70 -7.39
CA SER A 76 14.52 12.67 -6.36
C SER A 76 13.69 11.39 -6.41
N TYR A 77 13.39 10.87 -7.61
CA TYR A 77 12.55 9.67 -7.79
C TYR A 77 13.09 8.43 -7.05
N THR A 78 14.40 8.25 -7.03
CA THR A 78 15.07 7.12 -6.36
C THR A 78 15.40 7.39 -4.90
N TYR A 79 15.22 8.62 -4.42
CA TYR A 79 15.47 8.98 -3.03
C TYR A 79 14.30 8.56 -2.14
N GLY A 80 14.57 7.81 -1.07
CA GLY A 80 13.55 7.15 -0.25
C GLY A 80 12.69 8.08 0.62
N PHE A 81 13.24 9.22 1.05
CA PHE A 81 12.62 10.09 2.07
C PHE A 81 12.30 9.36 3.40
N ASP A 82 13.16 8.43 3.82
CA ASP A 82 12.95 7.49 4.94
C ASP A 82 12.57 8.15 6.28
N SER A 83 12.91 9.42 6.49
CA SER A 83 12.51 10.15 7.71
C SER A 83 11.03 10.54 7.75
N LEU A 84 10.33 10.57 6.61
CA LEU A 84 8.94 11.02 6.50
C LEU A 84 7.93 9.92 6.88
N ARG A 85 8.05 9.38 8.10
CA ARG A 85 7.27 8.22 8.56
C ARG A 85 5.74 8.39 8.53
N THR A 86 5.25 9.61 8.67
CA THR A 86 3.81 9.92 8.64
C THR A 86 3.25 10.05 7.23
N ILE A 87 4.12 10.22 6.24
CA ILE A 87 3.77 10.32 4.82
C ILE A 87 3.91 8.93 4.22
N SER A 88 2.87 8.43 3.56
CA SER A 88 3.01 7.19 2.81
C SER A 88 3.71 7.47 1.49
N ILE A 89 4.80 6.75 1.22
CA ILE A 89 5.59 6.84 -0.01
C ILE A 89 5.73 5.42 -0.54
N ILE A 90 4.92 5.07 -1.53
CA ILE A 90 4.88 3.72 -2.10
C ILE A 90 5.20 3.77 -3.58
N SER A 91 6.13 2.92 -4.02
CA SER A 91 6.52 2.80 -5.42
C SER A 91 5.75 1.66 -6.08
N SER A 92 5.37 1.83 -7.35
CA SER A 92 4.80 0.74 -8.12
C SER A 92 5.83 -0.40 -8.28
N PRO A 93 5.41 -1.68 -8.32
CA PRO A 93 6.36 -2.79 -8.44
C PRO A 93 7.23 -2.75 -9.71
N ASP A 94 6.71 -2.18 -10.79
CA ASP A 94 7.42 -1.95 -12.05
C ASP A 94 8.28 -0.68 -12.06
N ARG A 95 8.29 0.07 -10.95
CA ARG A 95 9.02 1.34 -10.76
C ARG A 95 8.66 2.43 -11.78
N SER A 96 7.49 2.38 -12.41
CA SER A 96 7.03 3.42 -13.35
C SER A 96 6.53 4.69 -12.67
N PHE A 97 6.07 4.59 -11.41
CA PHE A 97 5.69 5.74 -10.59
C PHE A 97 5.79 5.45 -9.10
N ARG A 98 5.61 6.49 -8.29
CA ARG A 98 5.36 6.36 -6.85
C ARG A 98 4.31 7.36 -6.39
N ILE A 99 3.60 7.01 -5.32
CA ILE A 99 2.56 7.84 -4.73
C ILE A 99 3.03 8.34 -3.36
N PHE A 100 2.95 9.66 -3.18
CA PHE A 100 2.98 10.30 -1.88
C PHE A 100 1.54 10.53 -1.45
N SER A 101 1.13 10.01 -0.30
CA SER A 101 -0.20 10.26 0.25
C SER A 101 -0.17 10.38 1.77
N TRP A 102 -0.89 11.36 2.29
CA TRP A 102 -1.02 11.62 3.72
C TRP A 102 -2.36 12.26 4.03
N TYR A 103 -2.62 12.47 5.31
CA TYR A 103 -3.84 13.09 5.80
C TYR A 103 -3.55 14.09 6.90
N ILE A 104 -4.49 14.99 7.13
CA ILE A 104 -4.55 15.87 8.29
C ILE A 104 -5.85 15.58 9.02
N PRO A 105 -5.81 15.16 10.30
CA PRO A 105 -7.01 15.09 11.11
C PRO A 105 -7.52 16.50 11.38
N THR A 106 -8.83 16.68 11.37
CA THR A 106 -9.46 17.96 11.71
C THR A 106 -9.91 17.98 13.17
N GLU A 107 -10.16 19.16 13.74
CA GLU A 107 -10.71 19.33 15.08
C GLU A 107 -12.12 18.71 15.23
N GLU A 108 -12.87 18.63 14.13
CA GLU A 108 -14.20 18.01 14.04
C GLU A 108 -14.12 16.47 14.02
N GLY A 109 -12.92 15.90 14.07
CA GLY A 109 -12.69 14.45 14.08
C GLY A 109 -12.84 13.79 12.71
N THR A 110 -12.78 14.56 11.63
CA THR A 110 -12.72 14.08 10.24
C THR A 110 -11.28 14.22 9.71
N TYR A 111 -11.10 14.05 8.39
CA TYR A 111 -9.79 13.98 7.75
C TYR A 111 -9.80 14.71 6.41
N ARG A 112 -8.72 15.44 6.12
CA ARG A 112 -8.41 15.96 4.78
C ARG A 112 -7.22 15.22 4.21
N PHE A 113 -7.32 14.74 2.98
CA PHE A 113 -6.29 13.96 2.32
C PHE A 113 -5.48 14.81 1.35
N PHE A 114 -4.22 14.46 1.20
CA PHE A 114 -3.29 15.12 0.30
C PHE A 114 -2.43 14.09 -0.38
N GLY A 115 -2.03 14.36 -1.62
CA GLY A 115 -1.10 13.48 -2.29
C GLY A 115 -0.61 14.01 -3.62
N THR A 116 0.36 13.29 -4.17
CA THR A 116 0.85 13.49 -5.53
C THR A 116 1.43 12.18 -6.05
N ILE A 117 1.27 11.95 -7.35
CA ILE A 117 1.95 10.86 -8.05
C ILE A 117 3.16 11.44 -8.76
N GLN A 118 4.34 10.86 -8.52
CA GLN A 118 5.54 11.18 -9.27
C GLN A 118 5.84 10.06 -10.27
N MET A 119 5.91 10.41 -11.55
CA MET A 119 6.28 9.47 -12.61
C MET A 119 7.80 9.33 -12.70
N ALA A 120 8.27 8.11 -13.02
CA ALA A 120 9.62 7.90 -13.51
C ALA A 120 9.70 8.44 -14.95
N THR A 121 10.60 9.38 -15.21
CA THR A 121 10.84 9.95 -16.54
C THR A 121 12.23 9.58 -17.02
N ALA A 122 12.35 9.23 -18.30
CA ALA A 122 13.63 8.82 -18.88
C ALA A 122 14.67 9.97 -18.90
N ASP A 123 14.22 11.21 -19.07
CA ASP A 123 15.05 12.41 -19.06
C ASP A 123 15.24 13.01 -17.66
N GLY A 124 14.69 12.36 -16.62
CA GLY A 124 14.77 12.81 -15.23
C GLY A 124 13.94 14.07 -14.93
N LYS A 125 13.16 14.59 -15.88
CA LYS A 125 12.30 15.77 -15.63
C LYS A 125 11.17 15.42 -14.68
N LEU A 126 10.82 16.38 -13.83
CA LEU A 126 9.70 16.21 -12.91
C LEU A 126 8.37 16.13 -13.66
N LYS A 127 7.70 14.98 -13.60
CA LYS A 127 6.30 14.80 -14.00
C LYS A 127 5.48 14.40 -12.78
N LEU A 128 4.54 15.27 -12.40
CA LEU A 128 3.66 15.08 -11.25
C LEU A 128 2.18 15.09 -11.67
N TYR A 129 1.39 14.24 -11.01
CA TYR A 129 -0.06 14.37 -10.96
C TYR A 129 -0.47 14.73 -9.53
N PRO A 130 -0.74 16.02 -9.22
CA PRO A 130 -1.23 16.39 -7.89
C PRO A 130 -2.59 15.76 -7.65
N LEU A 131 -2.81 15.21 -6.46
CA LEU A 131 -4.06 14.57 -6.06
C LEU A 131 -4.88 15.57 -5.24
N ILE A 132 -5.98 16.05 -5.82
CA ILE A 132 -6.88 17.02 -5.22
C ILE A 132 -8.05 16.27 -4.59
N ASP A 133 -8.05 16.20 -3.26
CA ASP A 133 -9.10 15.55 -2.48
C ASP A 133 -10.45 16.24 -2.69
N ASP A 134 -11.39 15.51 -3.27
CA ASP A 134 -12.74 15.95 -3.61
C ASP A 134 -13.81 15.12 -2.87
N THR A 135 -13.42 14.49 -1.75
CA THR A 135 -14.27 13.57 -0.97
C THR A 135 -15.69 14.10 -0.74
N GLU A 136 -15.86 15.39 -0.45
CA GLU A 136 -17.15 16.01 -0.13
C GLU A 136 -18.17 15.96 -1.27
N HIS A 137 -17.72 15.80 -2.53
CA HIS A 137 -18.59 15.73 -3.71
C HIS A 137 -18.83 14.30 -4.21
N PHE A 138 -18.23 13.28 -3.58
CA PHE A 138 -18.46 11.88 -3.93
C PHE A 138 -19.80 11.39 -3.37
N THR A 139 -20.81 11.26 -4.25
CA THR A 139 -22.11 10.66 -3.93
C THR A 139 -22.24 9.21 -4.40
N ASP A 140 -21.38 8.77 -5.31
CA ASP A 140 -21.34 7.40 -5.84
C ASP A 140 -19.90 6.90 -5.98
N ASN A 141 -19.61 5.73 -5.41
CA ASN A 141 -18.31 5.09 -5.51
C ASN A 141 -18.01 4.57 -6.94
N ASN A 142 -19.02 4.48 -7.82
CA ASN A 142 -18.86 4.03 -9.21
C ASN A 142 -18.48 5.14 -10.20
N GLN A 143 -18.18 6.34 -9.72
CA GLN A 143 -17.68 7.41 -10.56
C GLN A 143 -16.24 7.15 -11.02
N ILE A 144 -15.99 7.32 -12.32
CA ILE A 144 -14.64 7.42 -12.89
C ILE A 144 -14.18 8.86 -12.66
N THR A 145 -13.01 9.02 -12.04
CA THR A 145 -12.50 10.35 -11.69
C THR A 145 -11.05 10.54 -12.12
N THR A 146 -10.55 11.77 -12.02
CA THR A 146 -9.16 12.11 -12.32
C THR A 146 -8.41 12.49 -11.05
N ASN A 147 -7.10 12.73 -11.17
CA ASN A 147 -6.31 13.30 -10.07
C ASN A 147 -6.82 14.66 -9.54
N ARG A 148 -7.70 15.36 -10.28
CA ARG A 148 -8.35 16.60 -9.82
C ARG A 148 -9.65 16.38 -9.03
N GLN A 149 -10.17 15.15 -9.07
CA GLN A 149 -11.37 14.70 -8.34
C GLN A 149 -11.00 13.40 -7.62
N TRP A 150 -10.00 13.49 -6.77
CA TRP A 150 -9.44 12.31 -6.12
C TRP A 150 -10.25 11.95 -4.87
N TYR A 151 -10.54 10.65 -4.71
CA TYR A 151 -11.35 10.16 -3.59
C TYR A 151 -10.73 10.38 -2.21
N GLY A 152 -9.41 10.61 -2.13
CA GLY A 152 -8.72 10.87 -0.87
C GLY A 152 -8.50 9.61 -0.04
N ALA A 153 -7.27 9.09 -0.04
CA ALA A 153 -6.85 7.99 0.82
C ALA A 153 -5.33 8.01 1.05
N ARG A 154 -4.89 7.48 2.19
CA ARG A 154 -3.48 7.17 2.42
C ARG A 154 -3.22 5.75 1.93
N TYR A 155 -2.64 5.62 0.75
CA TYR A 155 -2.34 4.33 0.13
C TYR A 155 -1.15 3.66 0.80
N TYR A 156 -1.19 2.34 0.97
CA TYR A 156 -0.08 1.57 1.54
C TYR A 156 0.38 0.40 0.66
N GLU A 157 -0.36 0.07 -0.40
CA GLU A 157 0.01 -1.00 -1.32
C GLU A 157 -0.44 -0.68 -2.75
N ILE A 158 0.39 -1.05 -3.74
CA ILE A 158 0.13 -0.93 -5.18
C ILE A 158 0.26 -2.32 -5.80
N ILE A 159 -0.80 -2.77 -6.48
CA ILE A 159 -0.88 -4.10 -7.07
C ILE A 159 -1.09 -3.94 -8.58
N PRO A 160 -0.11 -4.31 -9.43
CA PRO A 160 -0.28 -4.25 -10.88
C PRO A 160 -1.29 -5.28 -11.34
N LEU A 161 -2.28 -4.83 -12.09
CA LEU A 161 -3.29 -5.65 -12.75
C LEU A 161 -2.91 -5.76 -14.22
N MET A 162 -2.29 -6.88 -14.58
CA MET A 162 -1.91 -7.20 -15.96
C MET A 162 -2.99 -8.08 -16.59
N ALA A 163 -3.71 -7.56 -17.58
CA ALA A 163 -4.55 -8.35 -18.46
C ALA A 163 -3.93 -8.34 -19.87
N GLY A 164 -3.74 -9.52 -20.47
CA GLY A 164 -3.04 -9.67 -21.75
C GLY A 164 -3.51 -8.66 -22.80
N GLY A 165 -2.57 -7.88 -23.35
CA GLY A 165 -2.80 -6.88 -24.40
C GLY A 165 -3.38 -5.53 -23.95
N GLN A 166 -3.66 -5.30 -22.66
CA GLN A 166 -4.18 -4.02 -22.16
C GLN A 166 -3.12 -3.17 -21.46
N LYS A 167 -3.32 -1.84 -21.44
CA LYS A 167 -2.53 -0.93 -20.60
C LYS A 167 -2.66 -1.34 -19.13
N THR A 168 -1.52 -1.50 -18.46
CA THR A 168 -1.44 -1.84 -17.03
C THR A 168 -2.27 -0.85 -16.21
N CYS A 169 -3.16 -1.37 -15.37
CA CYS A 169 -3.80 -0.60 -14.30
C CYS A 169 -3.35 -1.14 -12.96
N TYR A 170 -3.58 -0.40 -11.88
CA TYR A 170 -3.07 -0.71 -10.56
C TYR A 170 -4.20 -0.67 -9.55
N ALA A 171 -4.40 -1.74 -8.79
CA ALA A 171 -5.21 -1.66 -7.58
C ALA A 171 -4.38 -0.98 -6.49
N LEU A 172 -4.95 0.07 -5.90
CA LEU A 172 -4.40 0.81 -4.78
C LEU A 172 -5.17 0.45 -3.52
N LEU A 173 -4.47 -0.10 -2.53
CA LEU A 173 -5.05 -0.36 -1.22
C LEU A 173 -4.78 0.84 -0.31
N GLY A 174 -5.82 1.42 0.25
CA GLY A 174 -5.72 2.65 1.02
C GLY A 174 -6.54 2.65 2.30
N TRP A 175 -6.04 3.41 3.27
CA TRP A 175 -6.80 3.80 4.45
C TRP A 175 -7.42 5.17 4.23
N LYS A 176 -8.71 5.29 4.57
CA LYS A 176 -9.46 6.53 4.52
C LYS A 176 -10.15 6.72 5.87
N GLY A 177 -9.53 7.50 6.75
CA GLY A 177 -10.24 8.00 7.93
C GLY A 177 -11.57 8.64 7.55
N ASN A 178 -12.62 8.38 8.34
CA ASN A 178 -13.97 8.89 8.06
C ASN A 178 -14.38 9.93 9.11
N ASN A 179 -14.68 9.49 10.34
CA ASN A 179 -15.10 10.38 11.43
C ASN A 179 -14.73 9.79 12.81
N ILE A 180 -15.34 10.29 13.88
CA ILE A 180 -15.08 9.81 15.26
C ILE A 180 -15.61 8.40 15.53
N LYS A 181 -16.57 7.91 14.74
CA LYS A 181 -17.27 6.63 14.94
C LYS A 181 -16.76 5.53 14.01
N THR A 182 -16.50 5.87 12.75
CA THR A 182 -16.14 4.89 11.71
C THR A 182 -14.82 5.20 11.03
N SER A 183 -14.22 4.16 10.45
CA SER A 183 -13.07 4.24 9.55
C SER A 183 -13.39 3.56 8.23
N LYS A 184 -12.63 3.89 7.18
CA LYS A 184 -12.78 3.26 5.87
C LYS A 184 -11.47 2.68 5.35
N LYS A 185 -11.60 1.61 4.57
CA LYS A 185 -10.56 1.14 3.65
C LYS A 185 -11.09 1.19 2.23
N VAL A 186 -10.19 1.37 1.26
CA VAL A 186 -10.56 1.50 -0.15
C VAL A 186 -9.66 0.66 -1.03
N ILE A 187 -10.26 0.04 -2.05
CA ILE A 187 -9.58 -0.48 -3.23
C ILE A 187 -9.96 0.44 -4.39
N ASP A 188 -8.99 1.22 -4.87
CA ASP A 188 -9.16 2.10 -6.02
C ASP A 188 -8.35 1.59 -7.21
N ILE A 189 -8.81 1.83 -8.44
CA ILE A 189 -8.10 1.39 -9.64
C ILE A 189 -7.50 2.59 -10.35
N LEU A 190 -6.18 2.70 -10.28
CA LEU A 190 -5.40 3.72 -10.95
C LEU A 190 -4.99 3.26 -12.36
N SER A 191 -5.19 4.14 -13.33
CA SER A 191 -4.59 4.03 -14.67
C SER A 191 -4.03 5.38 -15.11
N PHE A 192 -3.10 5.33 -16.07
CA PHE A 192 -2.56 6.53 -16.70
C PHE A 192 -3.04 6.60 -18.14
N ASP A 193 -3.58 7.75 -18.51
CA ASP A 193 -3.64 8.18 -19.91
C ASP A 193 -2.51 9.19 -20.17
N GLU A 194 -2.42 9.70 -21.39
CA GLU A 194 -1.31 10.59 -21.79
C GLU A 194 -1.21 11.85 -20.91
N ASN A 195 -2.34 12.33 -20.37
CA ASN A 195 -2.46 13.64 -19.73
C ASN A 195 -2.96 13.61 -18.29
N ALA A 196 -3.44 12.48 -17.79
CA ALA A 196 -4.06 12.36 -16.48
C ALA A 196 -3.82 11.00 -15.81
N ALA A 197 -3.85 11.01 -14.49
CA ALA A 197 -4.09 9.82 -13.69
C ALA A 197 -5.61 9.69 -13.48
N THR A 198 -6.16 8.55 -13.87
CA THR A 198 -7.59 8.22 -13.78
C THR A 198 -7.82 7.16 -12.72
N PHE A 199 -8.94 7.27 -12.02
CA PHE A 199 -9.34 6.40 -10.91
C PHE A 199 -10.71 5.80 -11.16
N GLY A 200 -11.00 4.67 -10.50
CA GLY A 200 -12.30 4.03 -10.57
C GLY A 200 -12.60 3.35 -11.91
N LYS A 201 -11.72 2.49 -12.42
CA LYS A 201 -12.03 1.63 -13.59
C LYS A 201 -13.13 0.59 -13.22
N PRO A 202 -14.16 0.38 -14.05
CA PRO A 202 -15.25 -0.58 -13.79
C PRO A 202 -14.80 -2.05 -13.96
N ILE A 203 -14.23 -2.62 -12.90
CA ILE A 203 -13.54 -3.92 -12.95
C ILE A 203 -13.99 -4.93 -11.91
N PHE A 204 -14.62 -4.51 -10.83
CA PHE A 204 -14.99 -5.40 -9.73
C PHE A 204 -16.32 -6.11 -10.04
N GLU A 205 -16.28 -7.43 -10.10
CA GLU A 205 -17.45 -8.28 -10.29
C GLU A 205 -17.81 -8.94 -8.96
N GLY A 206 -19.00 -8.63 -8.46
CA GLY A 206 -19.56 -9.25 -7.25
C GLY A 206 -20.33 -10.54 -7.57
N PRO A 207 -21.21 -10.98 -6.66
CA PRO A 207 -22.10 -12.11 -6.87
C PRO A 207 -22.94 -11.98 -8.15
N LYS A 208 -23.49 -13.11 -8.63
CA LYS A 208 -24.30 -13.15 -9.86
C LYS A 208 -25.43 -12.10 -9.81
N ASN A 209 -25.65 -11.40 -10.93
CA ASN A 209 -26.64 -10.33 -11.09
C ASN A 209 -26.37 -9.05 -10.28
N THR A 210 -25.17 -8.85 -9.74
CA THR A 210 -24.78 -7.56 -9.14
C THR A 210 -24.12 -6.64 -10.18
N PRO A 211 -24.36 -5.32 -10.13
CA PRO A 211 -23.66 -4.38 -11.00
C PRO A 211 -22.15 -4.38 -10.75
N VAL A 212 -21.37 -4.28 -11.83
CA VAL A 212 -19.93 -4.07 -11.75
C VAL A 212 -19.63 -2.80 -10.97
N LYS A 213 -18.65 -2.87 -10.07
CA LYS A 213 -18.18 -1.73 -9.28
C LYS A 213 -16.87 -1.17 -9.80
N ASN A 214 -16.64 0.12 -9.54
CA ASN A 214 -15.41 0.82 -9.95
C ASN A 214 -14.41 0.97 -8.80
N ARG A 215 -14.92 1.08 -7.58
CA ARG A 215 -14.16 1.28 -6.35
C ARG A 215 -14.87 0.53 -5.23
N ILE A 216 -14.11 -0.18 -4.42
CA ILE A 216 -14.63 -0.87 -3.24
C ILE A 216 -14.28 -0.04 -2.02
N VAL A 217 -15.29 0.32 -1.22
CA VAL A 217 -15.13 1.09 0.01
C VAL A 217 -15.74 0.27 1.14
N PHE A 218 -14.93 -0.03 2.14
CA PHE A 218 -15.34 -0.71 3.34
C PHE A 218 -15.48 0.34 4.45
N GLU A 219 -16.64 0.40 5.12
CA GLU A 219 -16.83 1.25 6.30
C GLU A 219 -17.10 0.36 7.51
N TYR A 220 -16.40 0.62 8.61
CA TYR A 220 -16.45 -0.21 9.81
C TYR A 220 -16.21 0.63 11.08
N ASN A 221 -16.48 0.03 12.24
CA ASN A 221 -16.25 0.66 13.54
C ASN A 221 -14.78 1.09 13.65
N ARG A 222 -14.53 2.35 13.98
CA ARG A 222 -13.18 2.93 14.05
C ARG A 222 -12.26 2.23 15.06
N GLN A 223 -12.81 1.60 16.10
CA GLN A 223 -12.07 0.87 17.12
C GLN A 223 -11.62 -0.52 16.67
N ASN A 224 -12.18 -1.03 15.57
CA ASN A 224 -11.79 -2.31 14.99
C ASN A 224 -10.64 -2.14 13.99
N THR A 225 -9.95 -3.25 13.72
CA THR A 225 -9.01 -3.34 12.61
C THR A 225 -9.62 -4.21 11.53
N MET A 226 -9.45 -3.82 10.27
CA MET A 226 -9.89 -4.58 9.11
C MET A 226 -8.66 -5.03 8.30
N THR A 227 -8.54 -6.30 7.93
CA THR A 227 -7.53 -6.75 6.94
C THR A 227 -7.91 -6.30 5.54
N LEU A 228 -6.92 -5.84 4.78
CA LEU A 228 -7.00 -5.63 3.33
C LEU A 228 -5.57 -5.66 2.82
N ARG A 229 -5.18 -6.71 2.09
CA ARG A 229 -3.81 -6.94 1.62
C ARG A 229 -3.78 -7.81 0.37
N LEU A 230 -2.69 -7.77 -0.38
CA LEU A 230 -2.41 -8.82 -1.37
C LEU A 230 -1.92 -10.08 -0.65
N ASP A 231 -2.58 -11.21 -0.87
CA ASP A 231 -1.99 -12.52 -0.69
C ASP A 231 -1.07 -12.80 -1.89
N LYS A 232 0.24 -12.80 -1.66
CA LYS A 232 1.23 -12.97 -2.73
C LYS A 232 1.33 -14.42 -3.21
N LYS A 233 0.98 -15.39 -2.38
CA LYS A 233 1.03 -16.80 -2.75
C LYS A 233 -0.14 -17.14 -3.66
N GLU A 234 -1.34 -16.75 -3.24
CA GLU A 234 -2.58 -17.04 -3.95
C GLU A 234 -2.93 -15.99 -5.03
N GLN A 235 -2.19 -14.88 -5.08
CA GLN A 235 -2.36 -13.76 -6.02
C GLN A 235 -3.80 -13.20 -5.99
N LEU A 236 -4.30 -12.95 -4.78
CA LEU A 236 -5.64 -12.41 -4.54
C LEU A 236 -5.59 -11.23 -3.55
N ILE A 237 -6.51 -10.28 -3.69
CA ILE A 237 -6.66 -9.18 -2.74
C ILE A 237 -7.62 -9.65 -1.65
N ALA A 238 -7.08 -10.06 -0.51
CA ALA A 238 -7.84 -10.59 0.62
C ALA A 238 -8.28 -9.48 1.58
N PHE A 239 -9.46 -9.62 2.14
CA PHE A 239 -10.01 -8.69 3.12
C PHE A 239 -10.98 -9.36 4.07
N ASP A 240 -11.15 -8.79 5.26
CA ASP A 240 -12.12 -9.28 6.24
C ASP A 240 -13.54 -9.15 5.70
N HIS A 241 -14.37 -10.17 5.93
CA HIS A 241 -15.80 -10.05 5.77
C HIS A 241 -16.35 -9.16 6.90
N LEU A 242 -17.02 -8.07 6.53
CA LEU A 242 -17.57 -7.10 7.49
C LEU A 242 -19.06 -7.34 7.70
N ALA A 243 -19.44 -7.62 8.94
CA ALA A 243 -20.83 -7.81 9.36
C ALA A 243 -21.16 -6.90 10.55
N PRO A 244 -22.43 -6.49 10.72
CA PRO A 244 -22.85 -5.84 11.95
C PRO A 244 -22.79 -6.83 13.12
N ILE A 245 -22.42 -6.35 14.31
CA ILE A 245 -22.38 -7.16 15.54
C ILE A 245 -23.76 -7.80 15.86
N ASP A 246 -24.84 -7.14 15.46
CA ASP A 246 -26.21 -7.66 15.54
C ASP A 246 -26.99 -7.32 14.27
N SER A 247 -27.86 -8.23 13.82
CA SER A 247 -28.69 -8.05 12.61
C SER A 247 -29.54 -6.77 12.61
N THR A 248 -29.97 -6.30 13.78
CA THR A 248 -30.74 -5.06 13.96
C THR A 248 -29.92 -3.80 13.67
N MET A 249 -28.59 -3.90 13.64
CA MET A 249 -27.66 -2.79 13.38
C MET A 249 -27.22 -2.71 11.91
N THR A 250 -27.86 -3.47 11.02
CA THR A 250 -27.59 -3.42 9.58
C THR A 250 -27.72 -1.98 9.05
N GLY A 251 -26.70 -1.52 8.33
CA GLY A 251 -26.60 -0.16 7.80
C GLY A 251 -25.97 0.86 8.76
N ASN A 252 -25.84 0.53 10.06
CA ASN A 252 -25.10 1.36 11.00
C ASN A 252 -23.65 0.89 11.14
N PHE A 253 -22.77 1.44 10.28
CA PHE A 253 -21.37 1.03 10.17
C PHE A 253 -20.53 1.26 11.43
N GLU A 254 -21.01 2.00 12.43
CA GLU A 254 -20.36 2.10 13.74
C GLU A 254 -20.37 0.76 14.50
N TYR A 255 -21.21 -0.20 14.11
CA TYR A 255 -21.28 -1.54 14.69
C TYR A 255 -20.77 -2.64 13.76
N TYR A 256 -20.12 -2.28 12.65
CA TYR A 256 -19.56 -3.25 11.71
C TYR A 256 -18.14 -3.66 12.14
N ALA A 257 -17.89 -4.97 12.12
CA ALA A 257 -16.64 -5.59 12.50
C ALA A 257 -16.31 -6.77 11.57
N SER A 258 -15.07 -7.24 11.62
CA SER A 258 -14.71 -8.53 11.03
C SER A 258 -15.42 -9.65 11.79
N ASP A 259 -16.03 -10.59 11.07
CA ASP A 259 -16.59 -11.82 11.65
C ASP A 259 -15.57 -12.97 11.71
N SER A 260 -14.29 -12.66 11.47
CA SER A 260 -13.17 -13.61 11.36
C SER A 260 -13.17 -14.49 10.11
N SER A 261 -14.10 -14.28 9.18
CA SER A 261 -14.02 -14.84 7.83
C SER A 261 -13.41 -13.83 6.85
N PHE A 262 -12.98 -14.33 5.69
CA PHE A 262 -12.30 -13.54 4.68
C PHE A 262 -12.92 -13.75 3.31
N ASP A 263 -13.00 -12.67 2.57
CA ASP A 263 -13.32 -12.67 1.15
C ASP A 263 -12.12 -12.16 0.36
N ALA A 264 -12.17 -12.32 -0.97
CA ALA A 264 -11.11 -11.83 -1.83
C ALA A 264 -11.56 -11.41 -3.21
N TYR A 265 -10.78 -10.54 -3.83
CA TYR A 265 -10.82 -10.30 -5.27
C TYR A 265 -9.68 -11.02 -5.98
N ARG A 266 -10.01 -11.84 -6.99
CA ARG A 266 -9.04 -12.49 -7.87
C ARG A 266 -9.14 -11.90 -9.27
N LEU A 267 -8.00 -11.61 -9.88
CA LEU A 267 -7.95 -11.18 -11.28
C LEU A 267 -8.25 -12.38 -12.19
N VAL A 268 -9.36 -12.32 -12.92
CA VAL A 268 -9.76 -13.31 -13.94
C VAL A 268 -9.98 -12.57 -15.26
N GLY A 269 -9.09 -12.79 -16.22
CA GLY A 269 -9.04 -12.01 -17.45
C GLY A 269 -8.71 -10.55 -17.13
N ASN A 270 -9.66 -9.64 -17.39
CA ASN A 270 -9.53 -8.21 -17.10
C ASN A 270 -10.50 -7.74 -16.01
N LYS A 271 -10.98 -8.64 -15.15
CA LYS A 271 -11.96 -8.39 -14.09
C LYS A 271 -11.47 -8.89 -12.74
N LEU A 272 -11.79 -8.17 -11.67
CA LEU A 272 -11.54 -8.59 -10.30
C LEU A 272 -12.81 -9.25 -9.78
N LYS A 273 -12.84 -10.59 -9.77
CA LYS A 273 -14.00 -11.37 -9.32
C LYS A 273 -13.95 -11.61 -7.82
N LEU A 274 -15.07 -11.36 -7.15
CA LEU A 274 -15.25 -11.69 -5.74
C LEU A 274 -15.26 -13.21 -5.56
N ILE A 275 -14.53 -13.67 -4.54
CA ILE A 275 -14.53 -15.03 -4.02
C ILE A 275 -14.82 -14.90 -2.53
N GLU A 276 -15.93 -15.47 -2.09
CA GLU A 276 -16.36 -15.39 -0.70
C GLU A 276 -15.82 -16.59 0.11
N ASN A 277 -15.64 -16.39 1.41
CA ASN A 277 -15.25 -17.45 2.37
C ASN A 277 -13.93 -18.16 2.00
N ILE A 278 -12.88 -17.39 1.72
CA ILE A 278 -11.56 -17.95 1.47
C ILE A 278 -10.85 -18.33 2.79
N GLU A 279 -10.02 -19.36 2.74
CA GLU A 279 -9.09 -19.67 3.82
C GLU A 279 -7.78 -18.90 3.62
N LEU A 280 -7.43 -18.05 4.58
CA LEU A 280 -6.11 -17.41 4.61
C LEU A 280 -5.18 -18.20 5.52
N ASN A 281 -4.10 -18.71 4.92
CA ASN A 281 -3.00 -19.27 5.68
C ASN A 281 -1.98 -18.16 5.94
N ASN A 282 -1.46 -18.06 7.17
CA ASN A 282 -0.32 -17.20 7.42
C ASN A 282 0.92 -17.81 6.78
N ASP A 283 1.70 -16.97 6.09
CA ASP A 283 3.05 -17.37 5.66
C ASP A 283 3.91 -17.61 6.91
N PRO A 284 4.79 -18.64 6.90
CA PRO A 284 5.77 -18.82 7.96
C PRO A 284 6.60 -17.54 8.11
N ASN A 285 6.68 -17.04 9.33
CA ASN A 285 7.51 -15.90 9.69
C ASN A 285 8.82 -16.42 10.32
N ASP A 286 9.95 -15.78 10.05
CA ASP A 286 11.23 -16.09 10.72
C ASP A 286 11.10 -15.95 12.26
N LEU A 287 10.15 -15.13 12.74
CA LEU A 287 9.83 -14.99 14.16
C LEU A 287 9.00 -16.17 14.72
N ASP A 288 8.42 -17.03 13.88
CA ASP A 288 7.70 -18.23 14.34
C ASP A 288 8.66 -19.25 14.96
N GLU A 289 9.95 -19.24 14.59
CA GLU A 289 10.98 -20.04 15.27
C GLU A 289 11.21 -19.61 16.73
N LEU A 290 10.86 -18.35 17.05
CA LEU A 290 10.92 -17.81 18.42
C LEU A 290 9.64 -18.10 19.21
N TYR A 291 8.61 -18.68 18.59
CA TYR A 291 7.37 -19.05 19.27
C TYR A 291 7.61 -20.28 20.15
N ILE A 292 7.63 -20.06 21.47
CA ILE A 292 7.63 -21.13 22.46
C ILE A 292 6.19 -21.62 22.60
N ASP A 293 5.88 -22.78 22.03
CA ASP A 293 4.58 -23.42 22.18
C ASP A 293 4.26 -23.62 23.68
N PRO A 294 3.21 -22.98 24.23
CA PRO A 294 2.87 -23.10 25.65
C PRO A 294 2.46 -24.52 26.06
N LYS A 295 2.23 -25.44 25.10
CA LYS A 295 1.97 -26.86 25.35
C LYS A 295 3.23 -27.72 25.42
N ARG A 296 4.40 -27.21 25.01
CA ARG A 296 5.67 -27.92 25.24
C ARG A 296 5.97 -27.95 26.73
N LYS A 297 6.06 -29.16 27.31
CA LYS A 297 6.30 -29.39 28.74
C LYS A 297 7.78 -29.34 29.12
N ASP A 298 8.63 -29.12 28.12
CA ASP A 298 10.07 -29.27 28.12
C ASP A 298 10.77 -27.90 28.06
N ILE A 299 10.20 -26.91 28.75
CA ILE A 299 10.84 -25.61 28.97
C ILE A 299 11.86 -25.77 30.11
N PRO A 300 13.17 -25.66 29.87
CA PRO A 300 14.13 -25.61 30.96
C PRO A 300 13.87 -24.35 31.77
N VAL A 301 13.53 -24.52 33.05
CA VAL A 301 13.38 -23.42 33.99
C VAL A 301 14.75 -22.75 34.16
N THR A 302 14.97 -21.64 33.48
CA THR A 302 16.08 -20.75 33.80
C THR A 302 15.80 -20.11 35.15
N LYS A 303 16.28 -20.75 36.22
CA LYS A 303 16.41 -20.09 37.52
C LYS A 303 17.38 -18.94 37.34
N LYS A 304 16.85 -17.70 37.34
CA LYS A 304 17.67 -16.50 37.44
C LYS A 304 18.46 -16.51 38.74
N PHE A 305 19.77 -16.29 38.63
CA PHE A 305 20.55 -15.54 39.62
C PHE A 305 20.81 -14.15 39.02
#